data_AF-A0A918UI47-F1
#
_entry.id   AF-A0A918UI47-F1
#
_cell.length_a   1.000
_cell.length_b   1.000
_cell.length_c   1.000
_cell.angle_alpha   90.00
_cell.angle_beta   90.00
_cell.angle_gamma   90.00
#
_symmetry.space_group_name_H-M   'P 1'
#
loop_
_entity.id
_entity.type
_entity.pdbx_description
1 polymer ?
#
loop_
_entity_poly.entity_id
_entity_poly.type
_entity_poly.pdbx_seq_one_letter_code
_entity_poly.pdbx_strand_id
1 'polypeptide(L)' 'MSEGQPAELRMATQIARNLAVLGEKAAVQRTAEHIKAYWDPRMIARLRDLAPVSGSDLIAAIVAEIPSGRSHET' A
#
# COMPACT_ATOMS: atom_id res chain seq x y z
N MET A 1 12.55 12.68 -16.34
CA MET A 1 12.37 12.68 -14.87
C MET A 1 10.88 12.63 -14.65
N SER A 2 10.32 11.54 -14.11
CA SER A 2 8.86 11.44 -13.95
C SER A 2 8.39 12.46 -12.92
N GLU A 3 7.79 13.54 -13.39
CA GLU A 3 7.07 14.50 -12.56
C GLU A 3 5.87 13.80 -11.89
N GLY A 4 5.77 13.96 -10.57
CA GLY A 4 4.46 14.08 -9.91
C GLY A 4 3.70 12.83 -9.50
N GLN A 5 4.29 11.64 -9.41
CA GLN A 5 3.56 10.52 -8.77
C GLN A 5 3.45 10.78 -7.25
N PRO A 6 2.25 10.69 -6.63
CA PRO A 6 2.08 10.83 -5.20
C PRO A 6 3.06 9.95 -4.41
N ALA A 7 3.58 10.49 -3.30
CA ALA A 7 4.60 9.83 -2.52
C ALA A 7 4.14 8.43 -2.04
N GLU A 8 2.86 8.30 -1.71
CA GLU A 8 2.21 7.07 -1.27
C GLU A 8 2.28 5.97 -2.33
N LEU A 9 1.88 6.26 -3.57
CA LEU A 9 1.96 5.29 -4.67
C LEU A 9 3.40 4.86 -4.94
N ARG A 10 4.31 5.85 -4.95
CA ARG A 10 5.73 5.61 -5.22
C ARG A 10 6.37 4.75 -4.13
N MET A 11 6.11 5.03 -2.85
CA MET A 11 6.66 4.28 -1.73
C MET A 11 6.07 2.87 -1.65
N ALA A 12 4.74 2.72 -1.78
CA ALA A 12 4.10 1.40 -1.76
C ALA A 12 4.62 0.49 -2.89
N THR A 13 4.80 1.06 -4.10
CA THR A 13 5.38 0.34 -5.24
C THR A 13 6.83 -0.08 -4.96
N GLN A 14 7.65 0.78 -4.35
CA GLN A 14 9.04 0.46 -4.03
C GLN A 14 9.16 -0.64 -2.98
N ILE A 15 8.34 -0.58 -1.92
CA ILE A 15 8.31 -1.62 -0.88
C ILE A 15 7.93 -2.96 -1.50
N ALA A 16 6.86 -2.99 -2.30
CA ALA A 16 6.40 -4.21 -2.95
C ALA A 16 7.43 -4.80 -3.93
N ARG A 17 8.14 -3.95 -4.70
CA ARG A 17 9.23 -4.40 -5.59
C ARG A 17 10.39 -5.00 -4.81
N ASN A 18 10.78 -4.42 -3.68
CA ASN A 18 11.83 -4.97 -2.84
C ASN A 18 11.43 -6.33 -2.26
N LEU A 19 10.14 -6.50 -1.95
CA LEU A 19 9.59 -7.75 -1.42
C LEU A 19 9.24 -8.78 -2.51
N ALA A 20 9.40 -8.45 -3.80
CA ALA A 20 9.07 -9.34 -4.91
C ALA A 20 9.85 -10.66 -4.88
N VAL A 21 11.02 -10.69 -4.23
CA VAL A 21 11.82 -11.91 -3.99
C VAL A 21 11.08 -12.98 -3.16
N LEU A 22 10.06 -12.58 -2.39
CA LEU A 22 9.22 -13.48 -1.59
C LEU A 22 8.07 -14.10 -2.41
N GLY A 23 7.91 -13.68 -3.68
CA GLY A 23 6.76 -14.00 -4.51
C GLY A 23 5.65 -12.96 -4.40
N GLU A 24 4.85 -12.82 -5.46
CA GLU A 24 3.87 -11.73 -5.63
C GLU A 24 2.86 -11.65 -4.47
N LYS A 25 2.23 -12.77 -4.12
CA LYS A 25 1.26 -12.83 -3.01
C LYS A 25 1.87 -12.40 -1.67
N ALA A 26 3.06 -12.90 -1.37
CA ALA A 26 3.76 -12.56 -0.14
C ALA A 26 4.21 -11.09 -0.13
N ALA A 27 4.64 -10.56 -1.28
CA ALA A 27 5.03 -9.16 -1.43
C ALA A 27 3.85 -8.22 -1.15
N VAL A 28 2.66 -8.51 -1.70
CA VAL A 28 1.43 -7.74 -1.44
C VAL A 28 1.09 -7.75 0.04
N GLN A 29 0.97 -8.94 0.64
CA GLN A 29 0.57 -9.08 2.04
C GLN A 29 1.55 -8.36 2.99
N ARG A 30 2.86 -8.59 2.82
CA ARG A 30 3.88 -7.96 3.66
C ARG A 30 3.95 -6.44 3.46
N THR A 31 3.66 -5.95 2.26
CA THR A 31 3.57 -4.51 2.00
C THR A 31 2.37 -3.90 2.72
N ALA A 32 1.20 -4.55 2.70
CA ALA A 32 0.01 -4.09 3.41
C ALA A 32 0.22 -4.07 4.94
N GLU A 33 0.83 -5.12 5.50
CA GLU A 33 1.22 -5.19 6.91
C GLU A 33 2.20 -4.07 7.29
N HIS A 34 3.21 -3.82 6.46
CA HIS A 34 4.18 -2.73 6.67
C HIS A 34 3.51 -1.36 6.63
N ILE A 35 2.66 -1.09 5.64
CA ILE A 35 1.91 0.16 5.53
C ILE A 35 1.04 0.36 6.79
N LYS A 36 0.29 -0.67 7.20
CA LYS A 36 -0.53 -0.59 8.41
C LYS A 36 0.29 -0.28 9.67
N ALA A 37 1.47 -0.89 9.80
CA ALA A 37 2.30 -0.75 11.01
C ALA A 37 3.03 0.59 11.10
N TYR A 38 3.46 1.15 9.98
CA TYR A 38 4.40 2.29 9.96
C TYR A 38 3.83 3.57 9.37
N TRP A 39 2.73 3.51 8.61
CA TRP A 39 2.16 4.70 7.98
C TRP A 39 1.11 5.35 8.88
N ASP A 40 1.11 6.69 8.88
CA ASP A 40 0.08 7.45 9.55
C ASP A 40 -1.30 7.18 8.90
N PRO A 41 -2.40 7.12 9.67
CA PRO A 41 -3.74 6.88 9.13
C PRO A 41 -4.12 7.79 7.95
N ARG A 42 -3.64 9.05 7.94
CA ARG A 42 -3.89 9.99 6.83
C ARG A 42 -3.20 9.55 5.53
N MET A 43 -2.02 8.97 5.63
CA MET A 43 -1.26 8.48 4.48
C MET A 43 -1.89 7.21 3.91
N ILE A 44 -2.42 6.34 4.78
CA ILE A 44 -3.21 5.17 4.37
C ILE A 44 -4.50 5.60 3.66
N ALA A 45 -5.21 6.61 4.18
CA ALA A 45 -6.40 7.15 3.54
C ALA A 45 -6.10 7.69 2.14
N ARG A 46 -5.04 8.49 1.98
CA ARG A 46 -4.61 8.97 0.66
C ARG A 46 -4.25 7.84 -0.30
N LEU A 47 -3.56 6.80 0.18
CA LEU A 47 -3.25 5.64 -0.65
C LEU A 47 -4.52 4.95 -1.15
N ARG A 48 -5.54 4.84 -0.29
CA ARG A 48 -6.86 4.31 -0.68
C ARG A 48 -7.55 5.15 -1.74
N ASP A 49 -7.52 6.47 -1.60
CA ASP A 49 -8.13 7.39 -2.57
C ASP A 49 -7.40 7.37 -3.93
N LEU A 50 -6.08 7.18 -3.90
CA LEU A 50 -5.23 7.16 -5.09
C LEU A 50 -5.25 5.80 -5.81
N ALA A 51 -5.54 4.70 -5.12
CA ALA A 51 -5.48 3.36 -5.72
C ALA A 51 -6.36 3.21 -6.97
N PRO A 52 -7.64 3.64 -7.01
CA PRO A 52 -8.49 3.53 -8.19
C PRO A 52 -7.99 4.32 -9.41
N VAL A 53 -7.36 5.47 -9.18
CA VAL A 53 -6.85 6.35 -10.24
C VAL A 53 -5.40 6.06 -10.62
N SER A 54 -4.73 5.17 -9.88
CA SER A 54 -3.33 4.81 -10.13
C SER A 54 -3.12 3.92 -11.35
N GLY A 55 -4.15 3.18 -11.77
CA GLY A 55 -4.06 2.19 -12.85
C GLY A 55 -3.15 0.99 -12.54
N SER A 56 -2.78 0.76 -11.27
CA SER A 56 -1.88 -0.31 -10.86
C SER A 56 -2.61 -1.40 -10.08
N ASP A 57 -2.67 -2.60 -10.67
CA ASP A 57 -3.24 -3.79 -10.03
C ASP A 57 -2.52 -4.15 -8.72
N LEU A 58 -1.20 -3.93 -8.68
CA LEU A 58 -0.39 -4.11 -7.48
C LEU A 58 -0.85 -3.21 -6.33
N ILE A 59 -1.09 -1.92 -6.61
CA ILE A 59 -1.57 -0.97 -5.59
C ILE A 59 -2.99 -1.32 -5.14
N ALA A 60 -3.85 -1.70 -6.08
CA ALA A 60 -5.20 -2.14 -5.76
C ALA A 60 -5.19 -3.37 -4.83
N ALA A 61 -4.34 -4.35 -5.11
CA ALA A 61 -4.16 -5.54 -4.28
C ALA A 61 -3.61 -5.20 -2.88
N ILE A 62 -2.60 -4.32 -2.80
CA ILE A 62 -2.05 -3.86 -1.51
C ILE A 62 -3.13 -3.19 -0.67
N VAL A 63 -3.91 -2.28 -1.25
CA VAL A 63 -4.97 -1.56 -0.54
C VAL A 63 -6.07 -2.50 -0.06
N ALA A 64 -6.44 -3.51 -0.86
CA ALA A 64 -7.43 -4.51 -0.48
C ALA A 64 -7.00 -5.32 0.77
N GLU A 65 -5.70 -5.54 0.95
CA GLU A 65 -5.13 -6.25 2.10
C GLU A 65 -4.99 -5.37 3.37
N ILE A 66 -5.14 -4.04 3.28
CA ILE A 66 -5.06 -3.17 4.46
C ILE A 66 -6.44 -3.17 5.15
N PRO A 67 -6.63 -3.84 6.30
CA PRO A 67 -7.91 -3.84 6.98
C PRO A 67 -8.33 -2.42 7.38
N SER A 68 -9.60 -2.09 7.19
CA SER A 68 -10.18 -0.77 7.50
C SER A 68 -10.41 -0.51 8.99
N GLY A 69 -9.62 -1.13 9.87
CA GLY A 69 -9.95 -1.28 11.29
C GLY A 69 -10.34 0.01 12.02
N ARG A 70 -11.55 0.02 12.60
CA ARG A 70 -11.66 0.29 14.04
C ARG A 70 -11.29 -1.00 14.75
N SER A 71 -10.05 -1.10 15.23
CA SER A 71 -9.69 -2.05 16.28
C SER A 71 -10.03 -1.38 17.61
N HIS A 72 -11.29 -1.51 18.04
CA HIS A 72 -11.60 -1.42 19.46
C HIS A 72 -11.49 -2.84 20.01
N GLU A 73 -10.36 -3.10 20.67
CA GLU A 73 -10.23 -4.24 21.57
C GLU A 73 -10.71 -3.73 22.94
N THR A 74 -11.84 -4.26 23.41
CA THR A 74 -12.31 -4.17 24.80
C THR A 74 -13.09 -5.42 25.11
#